data_AF-A0AAV9ME63-F1
#
_entry.id   AF-A0AAV9ME63-F1
#
_cell.length_a   1.000
_cell.length_b   1.000
_cell.length_c   1.000
_cell.angle_alpha   90.00
_cell.angle_beta   90.00
_cell.angle_gamma   90.00
#
_symmetry.space_group_name_H-M   'P 1'
#
loop_
_entity.id
_entity.type
_entity.pdbx_description
1 polymer ?
#
loop_
_entity_poly.entity_id
_entity_poly.type
_entity_poly.pdbx_seq_one_letter_code
_entity_poly.pdbx_strand_id
1 'polypeptide(L)'
;MEEKLCVAGSFTKMAKSLNKMEMRVNEAISKSRIGKYFKLESRKSSFTKEFRAGTATFLTMAYIITVNASVLSDSGGTCSVSDCTFPANQTHATPDCVLNNEGYEKCVAKMRSDLIVGTALASMIGSFAMGLLANLPLGLAPGMGPNAYLAYNLVGFHGSGKMSYQTVMAIFLVEGCAFLAIAVFGLRGRIARFIPQPVRLACAAGIGLFIAFVGLQAHQGVGLVGPDSSTLITLTACTSTNPVTGECTGGKMQSATFWLGSVGFIIMCYGLMKEIKGSMIYGILFVTLISWIRNTAVTVFPDTPSGNSSYEYFKKVVDFHKIESTAGALDFTHFNNGEVWIALITLLYIDVLASAGTLYTMAEIGGFVNDDGEFEGEYTAYMVDAGSTIVASTLGVSPVATFVESSAGIREGGRTGITAIVVGFYFLLSLFFTPLIASVPPWAIGPSLVVVGVLMMKVVKDIDWDNIKHAVPAFVTMVLMPLTYSIANGIIGGIGVYIALSLYDSMVSWVKWLMRMKKMVVKEQNQVSATADQSIEVV
;
A
#
# COMPACT_ATOMS: atom_id res chain seq x y z
N MET A 1 15.75 -44.38 -29.52
CA MET A 1 14.63 -44.29 -28.54
C MET A 1 15.11 -44.50 -27.09
N GLU A 2 16.20 -45.25 -26.88
CA GLU A 2 16.78 -45.51 -25.54
C GLU A 2 17.48 -44.29 -24.89
N GLU A 3 18.05 -43.38 -25.66
CA GLU A 3 18.71 -42.18 -25.12
C GLU A 3 17.72 -41.19 -24.45
N LYS A 4 16.50 -41.07 -25.00
CA LYS A 4 15.42 -40.26 -24.39
C LYS A 4 14.87 -40.88 -23.10
N LEU A 5 14.93 -42.21 -22.94
CA LEU A 5 14.55 -42.90 -21.70
C LEU A 5 15.60 -42.70 -20.59
N CYS A 6 16.88 -42.65 -20.94
CA CYS A 6 17.98 -42.49 -19.98
C CYS A 6 18.01 -41.07 -19.37
N VAL A 7 17.72 -40.04 -20.18
CA VAL A 7 17.59 -38.64 -19.70
C VAL A 7 16.37 -38.49 -18.79
N ALA A 8 15.23 -39.08 -19.14
CA ALA A 8 14.02 -39.07 -18.30
C ALA A 8 14.22 -39.79 -16.95
N GLY A 9 14.98 -40.90 -16.93
CA GLY A 9 15.36 -41.64 -15.74
C GLY A 9 16.34 -40.91 -14.82
N SER A 10 17.24 -40.10 -15.40
CA SER A 10 18.20 -39.27 -14.65
C SER A 10 17.50 -38.10 -13.96
N PHE A 11 16.60 -37.40 -14.67
CA PHE A 11 15.79 -36.32 -14.10
C PHE A 11 14.86 -36.81 -12.98
N THR A 12 14.26 -38.00 -13.12
CA THR A 12 13.43 -38.59 -12.05
C THR A 12 14.26 -39.05 -10.84
N LYS A 13 15.48 -39.57 -11.03
CA LYS A 13 16.39 -39.87 -9.91
C LYS A 13 16.84 -38.59 -9.19
N MET A 14 17.16 -37.53 -9.94
CA MET A 14 17.55 -36.24 -9.37
C MET A 14 16.40 -35.59 -8.60
N ALA A 15 15.18 -35.60 -9.16
CA ALA A 15 13.98 -35.11 -8.49
C ALA A 15 13.65 -35.91 -7.20
N LYS A 16 13.78 -37.25 -7.24
CA LYS A 16 13.62 -38.08 -6.02
C LYS A 16 14.68 -37.79 -4.96
N SER A 17 15.92 -37.54 -5.37
CA SER A 17 17.01 -37.17 -4.46
C SER A 17 16.75 -35.81 -3.79
N LEU A 18 16.32 -34.81 -4.57
CA LEU A 18 15.94 -33.48 -4.09
C LEU A 18 14.76 -33.55 -3.11
N ASN A 19 13.71 -34.30 -3.43
CA ASN A 19 12.57 -34.49 -2.52
C ASN A 19 12.99 -35.16 -1.21
N LYS A 20 13.91 -36.14 -1.26
CA LYS A 20 14.42 -36.82 -0.06
C LYS A 20 15.29 -35.89 0.79
N MET A 21 16.05 -35.01 0.15
CA MET A 21 16.83 -33.96 0.82
C MET A 21 15.92 -32.92 1.48
N GLU A 22 14.90 -32.45 0.76
CA GLU A 22 13.87 -31.54 1.27
C GLU A 22 13.16 -32.11 2.51
N MET A 23 12.73 -33.38 2.47
CA MET A 23 12.10 -34.01 3.63
C MET A 23 13.04 -34.08 4.85
N ARG A 24 14.31 -34.41 4.64
CA ARG A 24 15.30 -34.46 5.73
C ARG A 24 15.54 -33.09 6.35
N VAL A 25 15.66 -32.04 5.53
CA VAL A 25 15.84 -30.66 6.01
C VAL A 25 14.60 -30.22 6.78
N ASN A 26 13.41 -30.47 6.25
CA ASN A 26 12.14 -30.14 6.91
C ASN A 26 12.01 -30.85 8.27
N GLU A 27 12.31 -32.14 8.35
CA GLU A 27 12.22 -32.90 9.59
C GLU A 27 13.26 -32.45 10.63
N ALA A 28 14.49 -32.17 10.19
CA ALA A 28 15.55 -31.66 11.05
C ALA A 28 15.22 -30.28 11.63
N ILE A 29 14.68 -29.37 10.81
CA ILE A 29 14.29 -28.03 11.25
C ILE A 29 13.04 -28.08 12.12
N SER A 30 12.05 -28.93 11.79
CA SER A 30 10.85 -29.13 12.61
C SER A 30 11.19 -29.52 14.04
N LYS A 31 12.10 -30.48 14.21
CA LYS A 31 12.52 -30.98 15.53
C LYS A 31 13.45 -30.02 16.28
N SER A 32 14.03 -29.05 15.59
CA SER A 32 14.95 -28.08 16.17
C SER A 32 14.25 -27.05 17.07
N ARG A 33 15.04 -26.25 17.81
CA ARG A 33 14.51 -25.14 18.61
C ARG A 33 13.76 -24.11 17.76
N ILE A 34 14.18 -23.92 16.51
CA ILE A 34 13.56 -22.99 15.56
C ILE A 34 12.15 -23.51 15.19
N GLY A 35 12.02 -24.79 14.81
CA GLY A 35 10.73 -25.36 14.45
C GLY A 35 9.71 -25.35 15.59
N LYS A 36 10.18 -25.54 16.83
CA LYS A 36 9.35 -25.41 18.04
C LYS A 36 8.91 -23.97 18.31
N TYR A 37 9.81 -22.99 18.15
CA TYR A 37 9.49 -21.57 18.33
C TYR A 37 8.41 -21.09 17.34
N PHE A 38 8.60 -21.38 16.05
CA PHE A 38 7.65 -21.01 14.99
C PHE A 38 6.40 -21.89 14.95
N LYS A 39 6.31 -22.91 15.81
CA LYS A 39 5.20 -23.87 15.89
C LYS A 39 4.89 -24.54 14.53
N LEU A 40 5.92 -24.95 13.79
CA LEU A 40 5.80 -25.51 12.44
C LEU A 40 4.83 -26.70 12.37
N GLU A 41 4.93 -27.65 13.31
CA GLU A 41 4.08 -28.84 13.34
C GLU A 41 2.61 -28.51 13.67
N SER A 42 2.36 -27.62 14.64
CA SER A 42 0.99 -27.25 15.02
C SER A 42 0.28 -26.45 13.92
N ARG A 43 1.04 -25.64 13.16
CA ARG A 43 0.52 -24.86 12.03
C ARG A 43 0.49 -25.65 10.72
N LYS A 44 0.85 -26.95 10.74
CA LYS A 44 0.89 -27.86 9.57
C LYS A 44 1.76 -27.33 8.43
N SER A 45 2.88 -26.68 8.76
CA SER A 45 3.81 -26.09 7.80
C SER A 45 5.22 -26.73 7.85
N SER A 46 6.06 -26.41 6.87
CA SER A 46 7.44 -26.91 6.76
C SER A 46 8.38 -25.80 6.28
N PHE A 47 9.66 -25.90 6.61
CA PHE A 47 10.64 -24.86 6.27
C PHE A 47 10.68 -24.53 4.77
N THR A 48 10.67 -25.54 3.90
CA THR A 48 10.65 -25.31 2.44
C THR A 48 9.36 -24.66 1.94
N LYS A 49 8.21 -24.94 2.58
CA LYS A 49 6.94 -24.26 2.25
C LYS A 49 7.00 -22.80 2.65
N GLU A 50 7.48 -22.51 3.86
CA GLU A 50 7.67 -21.14 4.34
C GLU A 50 8.67 -20.35 3.48
N PHE A 51 9.77 -20.99 3.05
CA PHE A 51 10.73 -20.35 2.15
C PHE A 51 10.13 -20.01 0.79
N ARG A 52 9.37 -20.94 0.21
CA ARG A 52 8.64 -20.71 -1.05
C ARG A 52 7.56 -19.65 -0.91
N ALA A 53 6.83 -19.66 0.21
CA ALA A 53 5.83 -18.66 0.54
C ALA A 53 6.47 -17.27 0.68
N GLY A 54 7.58 -17.15 1.42
CA GLY A 54 8.29 -15.88 1.57
C GLY A 54 8.86 -15.37 0.25
N THR A 55 9.34 -16.28 -0.60
CA THR A 55 9.76 -15.93 -1.97
C THR A 55 8.58 -15.43 -2.80
N ALA A 56 7.43 -16.09 -2.75
CA ALA A 56 6.23 -15.64 -3.46
C ALA A 56 5.76 -14.27 -2.98
N THR A 57 5.67 -14.06 -1.66
CA THR A 57 5.32 -12.76 -1.06
C THR A 57 6.29 -11.66 -1.49
N PHE A 58 7.60 -11.90 -1.39
CA PHE A 58 8.60 -10.91 -1.81
C PHE A 58 8.47 -10.59 -3.30
N LEU A 59 8.33 -11.60 -4.18
CA LEU A 59 8.19 -11.37 -5.62
C LEU A 59 6.92 -10.57 -5.96
N THR A 60 5.85 -10.69 -5.17
CA THR A 60 4.65 -9.87 -5.35
C THR A 60 4.79 -8.47 -4.77
N MET A 61 5.65 -8.27 -3.75
CA MET A 61 5.85 -6.98 -3.09
C MET A 61 7.03 -6.16 -3.63
N ALA A 62 7.99 -6.79 -4.34
CA ALA A 62 9.28 -6.18 -4.69
C ALA A 62 9.16 -4.86 -5.46
N TYR A 63 8.05 -4.64 -6.17
CA TYR A 63 7.77 -3.39 -6.85
C TYR A 63 7.80 -2.18 -5.88
N ILE A 64 7.44 -2.37 -4.61
CA ILE A 64 7.36 -1.29 -3.61
C ILE A 64 8.67 -0.53 -3.44
N ILE A 65 9.80 -1.19 -3.66
CA ILE A 65 11.13 -0.61 -3.49
C ILE A 65 11.29 0.59 -4.43
N THR A 66 10.89 0.46 -5.70
CA THR A 66 10.93 1.57 -6.65
C THR A 66 9.72 2.49 -6.50
N VAL A 67 8.53 1.93 -6.27
CA VAL A 67 7.29 2.72 -6.25
C VAL A 67 7.26 3.71 -5.11
N ASN A 68 7.63 3.30 -3.90
CA ASN A 68 7.66 4.22 -2.77
C ASN A 68 8.60 5.39 -3.05
N ALA A 69 9.79 5.09 -3.57
CA ALA A 69 10.78 6.10 -3.91
C ALA A 69 10.27 7.07 -5.01
N SER A 70 9.59 6.54 -6.03
CA SER A 70 9.01 7.33 -7.13
C SER A 70 7.91 8.28 -6.65
N VAL A 71 7.00 7.79 -5.79
CA VAL A 71 5.89 8.60 -5.26
C VAL A 71 6.40 9.67 -4.30
N LEU A 72 7.33 9.33 -3.40
CA LEU A 72 7.88 10.30 -2.46
C LEU A 72 8.78 11.34 -3.15
N SER A 73 9.49 10.96 -4.22
CA SER A 73 10.31 11.91 -4.99
C SER A 73 9.49 13.00 -5.70
N ASP A 74 8.23 12.74 -6.02
CA ASP A 74 7.31 13.74 -6.60
C ASP A 74 7.01 14.88 -5.65
N SER A 75 7.15 14.66 -4.34
CA SER A 75 6.98 15.73 -3.37
C SER A 75 8.16 16.70 -3.37
N GLY A 76 9.24 16.40 -4.11
CA GLY A 76 10.52 17.09 -4.02
C GLY A 76 11.34 16.74 -2.78
N GLY A 77 10.76 16.04 -1.81
CA GLY A 77 11.46 15.56 -0.64
C GLY A 77 12.16 16.64 0.17
N THR A 78 13.43 16.40 0.46
CA THR A 78 14.33 17.36 1.12
C THR A 78 14.94 18.38 0.16
N CYS A 79 14.73 18.23 -1.15
CA CYS A 79 15.26 19.14 -2.16
C CYS A 79 14.46 20.44 -2.17
N SER A 80 15.14 21.56 -2.32
CA SER A 80 14.50 22.87 -2.33
C SER A 80 15.04 23.75 -3.46
N VAL A 81 14.51 24.97 -3.55
CA VAL A 81 14.91 25.97 -4.54
C VAL A 81 16.42 26.31 -4.45
N SER A 82 17.07 26.02 -3.32
CA SER A 82 18.53 26.19 -3.16
C SER A 82 19.38 25.22 -3.96
N ASP A 83 18.82 24.07 -4.34
CA ASP A 83 19.54 23.02 -5.08
C ASP A 83 19.51 23.26 -6.60
N CYS A 84 18.78 24.29 -7.05
CA CYS A 84 18.76 24.70 -8.45
C CYS A 84 20.12 25.31 -8.85
N THR A 85 20.66 24.85 -9.98
CA THR A 85 21.85 25.44 -10.61
C THR A 85 21.47 26.64 -11.47
N PHE A 86 22.12 27.79 -11.26
CA PHE A 86 21.91 29.02 -12.05
C PHE A 86 23.18 29.41 -12.81
N PRO A 87 23.05 30.06 -14.00
CA PRO A 87 24.18 30.74 -14.64
C PRO A 87 24.73 31.83 -13.71
N ALA A 88 26.05 32.09 -13.75
CA ALA A 88 26.76 33.00 -12.85
C ALA A 88 26.22 34.45 -12.75
N ASN A 89 25.25 34.84 -13.59
CA ASN A 89 24.63 36.17 -13.62
C ASN A 89 23.30 36.29 -12.85
N GLN A 90 22.79 35.24 -12.21
CA GLN A 90 21.57 35.29 -11.39
C GLN A 90 21.85 34.83 -9.96
N THR A 91 21.59 35.71 -8.99
CA THR A 91 21.85 35.49 -7.54
C THR A 91 20.61 35.03 -6.76
N HIS A 92 19.43 34.96 -7.38
CA HIS A 92 18.19 34.56 -6.73
C HIS A 92 17.47 33.46 -7.50
N ALA A 93 17.08 32.43 -6.76
CA ALA A 93 16.36 31.29 -7.27
C ALA A 93 14.88 31.64 -7.48
N THR A 94 14.38 31.51 -8.70
CA THR A 94 12.96 31.70 -9.00
C THR A 94 12.16 30.44 -8.62
N PRO A 95 10.92 30.56 -8.10
CA PRO A 95 10.08 29.42 -7.75
C PRO A 95 9.85 28.43 -8.92
N ASP A 96 9.96 28.91 -10.16
CA ASP A 96 9.82 28.10 -11.38
C ASP A 96 11.01 27.18 -11.67
N CYS A 97 12.12 27.27 -10.90
CA CYS A 97 13.31 26.44 -11.13
C CYS A 97 13.08 24.95 -10.83
N VAL A 98 12.01 24.64 -10.10
CA VAL A 98 11.73 23.30 -9.57
C VAL A 98 11.23 22.33 -10.65
N LEU A 99 10.77 22.83 -11.80
CA LEU A 99 10.16 22.01 -12.87
C LEU A 99 11.12 21.64 -14.01
N ASN A 100 12.26 22.31 -14.16
CA ASN A 100 13.19 22.06 -15.29
C ASN A 100 14.61 22.58 -15.02
N ASN A 101 15.25 22.11 -13.95
CA ASN A 101 16.60 22.51 -13.58
C ASN A 101 17.49 21.31 -13.27
N GLU A 102 18.68 21.27 -13.87
CA GLU A 102 19.62 20.15 -13.73
C GLU A 102 20.07 19.91 -12.29
N GLY A 103 20.25 20.98 -11.49
CA GLY A 103 20.65 20.87 -10.09
C GLY A 103 19.58 20.22 -9.23
N TYR A 104 18.33 20.66 -9.42
CA TYR A 104 17.18 20.12 -8.73
C TYR A 104 16.91 18.65 -9.12
N GLU A 105 16.95 18.32 -10.41
CA GLU A 105 16.81 16.94 -10.89
C GLU A 105 17.86 16.00 -10.31
N LYS A 106 19.12 16.46 -10.18
CA LYS A 106 20.19 15.67 -9.54
C LYS A 106 19.91 15.44 -8.05
N CYS A 107 19.39 16.46 -7.35
CA CYS A 107 18.97 16.29 -5.94
C CYS A 107 17.85 15.26 -5.82
N VAL A 108 16.81 15.36 -6.64
CA VAL A 108 15.67 14.42 -6.63
C VAL A 108 16.12 13.00 -6.99
N ALA A 109 17.02 12.85 -7.97
CA ALA A 109 17.57 11.53 -8.33
C ALA A 109 18.42 10.91 -7.20
N LYS A 110 19.21 11.72 -6.49
CA LYS A 110 19.95 11.29 -5.29
C LYS A 110 18.98 10.85 -4.20
N MET A 111 18.00 11.69 -3.88
CA MET A 111 16.97 11.41 -2.88
C MET A 111 16.17 10.15 -3.23
N ARG A 112 15.84 9.91 -4.50
CA ARG A 112 15.18 8.68 -4.94
C ARG A 112 16.02 7.43 -4.63
N SER A 113 17.35 7.51 -4.75
CA SER A 113 18.25 6.42 -4.37
C SER A 113 18.29 6.22 -2.85
N ASP A 114 18.31 7.30 -2.07
CA ASP A 114 18.19 7.27 -0.61
C ASP A 114 16.88 6.60 -0.17
N LEU A 115 15.76 6.96 -0.80
CA LEU A 115 14.43 6.40 -0.52
C LEU A 115 14.34 4.91 -0.85
N ILE A 116 15.00 4.44 -1.91
CA ILE A 116 15.08 3.00 -2.23
C ILE A 116 15.76 2.23 -1.08
N VAL A 117 16.89 2.74 -0.60
CA VAL A 117 17.64 2.15 0.51
C VAL A 117 16.82 2.22 1.80
N GLY A 118 16.21 3.37 2.10
CA GLY A 118 15.35 3.55 3.26
C GLY A 118 14.14 2.62 3.24
N THR A 119 13.51 2.44 2.08
CA THR A 119 12.37 1.52 1.88
C THR A 119 12.78 0.09 2.15
N ALA A 120 13.89 -0.37 1.57
CA ALA A 120 14.38 -1.73 1.77
C ALA A 120 14.81 -1.98 3.22
N LEU A 121 15.46 -1.01 3.89
CA LEU A 121 15.85 -1.13 5.31
C LEU A 121 14.64 -1.15 6.24
N ALA A 122 13.68 -0.24 6.05
CA ALA A 122 12.45 -0.21 6.85
C ALA A 122 11.64 -1.51 6.68
N SER A 123 11.50 -1.99 5.45
CA SER A 123 10.79 -3.24 5.13
C SER A 123 11.51 -4.47 5.68
N MET A 124 12.85 -4.48 5.65
CA MET A 124 13.67 -5.53 6.24
C MET A 124 13.45 -5.61 7.75
N ILE A 125 13.58 -4.48 8.46
CA ILE A 125 13.43 -4.43 9.93
C ILE A 125 12.01 -4.82 10.32
N GLY A 126 11.00 -4.26 9.64
CA GLY A 126 9.60 -4.57 9.94
C GLY A 126 9.24 -6.03 9.66
N SER A 127 9.69 -6.58 8.52
CA SER A 127 9.41 -7.98 8.18
C SER A 127 10.14 -8.96 9.10
N PHE A 128 11.38 -8.65 9.52
CA PHE A 128 12.08 -9.44 10.54
C PHE A 128 11.39 -9.38 11.90
N ALA A 129 10.98 -8.19 12.34
CA ALA A 129 10.27 -8.02 13.60
C ALA A 129 8.91 -8.74 13.57
N MET A 130 8.18 -8.70 12.46
CA MET A 130 6.89 -9.39 12.30
C MET A 130 7.07 -10.91 12.35
N GLY A 131 8.10 -11.40 11.69
CA GLY A 131 8.43 -12.82 11.73
C GLY A 131 8.87 -13.30 13.11
N LEU A 132 9.80 -12.58 13.74
CA LEU A 132 10.39 -13.00 15.01
C LEU A 132 9.46 -12.80 16.19
N LEU A 133 8.76 -11.67 16.28
CA LEU A 133 7.96 -11.30 17.46
C LEU A 133 6.51 -11.79 17.35
N ALA A 134 5.84 -11.50 16.23
CA ALA A 134 4.43 -11.85 16.08
C ALA A 134 4.23 -13.27 15.53
N ASN A 135 5.26 -13.88 14.94
CA ASN A 135 5.19 -15.19 14.29
C ASN A 135 4.05 -15.27 13.24
N LEU A 136 3.90 -14.24 12.42
CA LEU A 136 2.89 -14.18 11.36
C LEU A 136 3.55 -14.12 9.97
N PRO A 137 2.96 -14.74 8.94
CA PRO A 137 3.54 -14.82 7.58
C PRO A 137 3.31 -13.53 6.78
N LEU A 138 3.54 -12.37 7.39
CA LEU A 138 3.15 -11.07 6.85
C LEU A 138 4.39 -10.23 6.54
N GLY A 139 4.51 -9.81 5.28
CA GLY A 139 5.53 -8.87 4.83
C GLY A 139 5.13 -7.44 5.17
N LEU A 140 6.07 -6.67 5.69
CA LEU A 140 5.90 -5.26 6.02
C LEU A 140 6.72 -4.41 5.07
N ALA A 141 6.13 -3.34 4.56
CA ALA A 141 6.79 -2.34 3.73
C ALA A 141 6.08 -0.98 3.87
N PRO A 142 6.69 0.13 3.41
CA PRO A 142 6.06 1.45 3.43
C PRO A 142 4.69 1.47 2.72
N GLY A 143 3.66 1.90 3.43
CA GLY A 143 2.26 1.84 3.01
C GLY A 143 1.93 2.84 1.91
N MET A 144 1.42 2.36 0.77
CA MET A 144 1.11 3.20 -0.40
C MET A 144 0.11 4.32 -0.15
N GLY A 145 -0.82 4.15 0.79
CA GLY A 145 -1.78 5.19 1.15
C GLY A 145 -1.13 6.41 1.80
N PRO A 146 -0.43 6.24 2.94
CA PRO A 146 0.40 7.28 3.55
C PRO A 146 1.40 7.94 2.59
N ASN A 147 2.01 7.17 1.67
CA ASN A 147 2.96 7.71 0.68
C ASN A 147 2.35 8.81 -0.18
N ALA A 148 1.19 8.51 -0.76
CA ALA A 148 0.51 9.44 -1.65
C ALA A 148 -0.14 10.60 -0.86
N TYR A 149 -0.65 10.35 0.35
CA TYR A 149 -1.14 11.44 1.18
C TYR A 149 -0.03 12.43 1.52
N LEU A 150 1.17 11.95 1.88
CA LEU A 150 2.33 12.81 2.07
C LEU A 150 2.67 13.57 0.79
N ALA A 151 2.89 12.84 -0.31
CA ALA A 151 3.47 13.41 -1.52
C ALA A 151 2.58 14.48 -2.15
N TYR A 152 1.27 14.30 -2.09
CA TYR A 152 0.35 15.12 -2.86
C TYR A 152 -0.58 16.00 -2.02
N ASN A 153 -0.87 15.65 -0.76
CA ASN A 153 -1.75 16.45 0.09
C ASN A 153 -0.98 17.30 1.12
N LEU A 154 0.08 16.75 1.73
CA LEU A 154 0.82 17.45 2.78
C LEU A 154 1.94 18.31 2.20
N VAL A 155 2.90 17.65 1.55
CA VAL A 155 4.07 18.31 0.95
C VAL A 155 3.72 18.89 -0.42
N GLY A 156 2.82 18.24 -1.15
CA GLY A 156 2.41 18.67 -2.49
C GLY A 156 3.49 18.40 -3.54
N PHE A 157 3.11 18.48 -4.81
CA PHE A 157 4.00 18.24 -5.93
C PHE A 157 5.15 19.24 -5.90
N HIS A 158 6.37 18.72 -5.76
CA HIS A 158 7.60 19.48 -5.54
C HIS A 158 7.54 20.57 -4.45
N GLY A 159 6.84 20.30 -3.34
CA GLY A 159 6.78 21.23 -2.20
C GLY A 159 5.76 22.34 -2.36
N SER A 160 4.80 22.23 -3.29
CA SER A 160 3.71 23.19 -3.46
C SER A 160 2.68 23.20 -2.32
N GLY A 161 2.77 22.24 -1.40
CA GLY A 161 1.86 22.03 -0.29
C GLY A 161 2.13 22.95 0.90
N LYS A 162 1.46 22.65 2.00
CA LYS A 162 1.45 23.52 3.20
C LYS A 162 2.61 23.25 4.16
N MET A 163 3.26 22.10 4.03
CA MET A 163 4.27 21.64 4.98
C MET A 163 5.52 21.14 4.27
N SER A 164 6.68 21.35 4.88
CA SER A 164 7.94 20.78 4.40
C SER A 164 7.99 19.27 4.64
N TYR A 165 8.75 18.55 3.80
CA TYR A 165 8.94 17.12 3.94
C TYR A 165 9.48 16.73 5.32
N GLN A 166 10.40 17.51 5.88
CA GLN A 166 11.02 17.25 7.18
C GLN A 166 10.00 17.37 8.33
N THR A 167 9.07 18.33 8.23
CA THR A 167 7.97 18.46 9.19
C THR A 167 7.06 17.24 9.13
N VAL A 168 6.75 16.75 7.92
CA VAL A 168 5.90 15.57 7.76
C VAL A 168 6.58 14.29 8.28
N MET A 169 7.89 14.12 8.09
CA MET A 169 8.63 13.00 8.70
C MET A 169 8.58 13.05 10.23
N ALA A 170 8.67 14.24 10.83
CA ALA A 170 8.48 14.40 12.26
C ALA A 170 7.05 14.08 12.71
N ILE A 171 6.03 14.43 11.91
CA ILE A 171 4.64 14.03 12.17
C ILE A 171 4.50 12.50 12.19
N PHE A 172 5.07 11.81 11.20
CA PHE A 172 5.05 10.33 11.16
C PHE A 172 5.77 9.70 12.34
N LEU A 173 6.88 10.30 12.80
CA LEU A 173 7.56 9.81 13.98
C LEU A 173 6.69 9.92 15.25
N VAL A 174 6.04 11.08 15.44
CA VAL A 174 5.15 11.31 16.60
C VAL A 174 3.89 10.45 16.49
N GLU A 175 3.34 10.31 15.29
CA GLU A 175 2.20 9.44 14.99
C GLU A 175 2.53 7.98 15.32
N GLY A 176 3.66 7.44 14.84
CA GLY A 176 4.12 6.09 15.17
C GLY A 176 4.33 5.87 16.67
N CYS A 177 4.83 6.89 17.39
CA CYS A 177 4.94 6.85 18.85
C CYS A 177 3.57 6.81 19.54
N ALA A 178 2.62 7.63 19.09
CA ALA A 178 1.26 7.64 19.59
C ALA A 178 0.56 6.31 19.30
N PHE A 179 0.77 5.75 18.11
CA PHE A 179 0.22 4.47 17.70
C PHE A 179 0.81 3.32 18.50
N LEU A 180 2.12 3.33 18.76
CA LEU A 180 2.76 2.37 19.64
C LEU A 180 2.21 2.46 21.07
N ALA A 181 2.00 3.66 21.59
CA ALA A 181 1.39 3.85 22.92
C ALA A 181 -0.03 3.25 22.95
N ILE A 182 -0.87 3.57 21.95
CA ILE A 182 -2.23 3.02 21.83
C ILE A 182 -2.21 1.49 21.72
N ALA A 183 -1.28 0.95 20.93
CA ALA A 183 -1.08 -0.50 20.82
C ALA A 183 -0.73 -1.08 22.18
N VAL A 184 0.22 -0.49 22.91
CA VAL A 184 0.67 -0.97 24.22
C VAL A 184 -0.46 -0.99 25.26
N PHE A 185 -1.31 0.04 25.29
CA PHE A 185 -2.44 0.11 26.23
C PHE A 185 -3.62 -0.81 25.86
N GLY A 186 -3.55 -1.56 24.76
CA GLY A 186 -4.61 -2.49 24.34
C GLY A 186 -5.90 -1.80 23.89
N LEU A 187 -5.88 -0.47 23.69
CA LEU A 187 -7.06 0.31 23.29
C LEU A 187 -7.43 0.06 21.82
N ARG A 188 -6.49 -0.47 21.02
CA ARG A 188 -6.62 -0.70 19.57
C ARG A 188 -7.71 -1.69 19.19
N GLY A 189 -7.85 -2.82 19.90
CA GLY A 189 -8.91 -3.80 19.62
C GLY A 189 -10.31 -3.24 19.81
N ARG A 190 -10.45 -2.17 20.60
CA ARG A 190 -11.71 -1.44 20.79
C ARG A 190 -11.93 -0.42 19.68
N ILE A 191 -10.87 0.26 19.21
CA ILE A 191 -10.93 1.18 18.06
C ILE A 191 -11.33 0.44 16.78
N ALA A 192 -10.73 -0.73 16.53
CA ALA A 192 -11.06 -1.57 15.38
C ALA A 192 -12.54 -2.00 15.34
N ARG A 193 -13.17 -2.17 16.51
CA ARG A 193 -14.59 -2.52 16.66
C ARG A 193 -15.55 -1.36 16.41
N PHE A 194 -15.11 -0.11 16.48
CA PHE A 194 -15.97 1.04 16.20
C PHE A 194 -16.20 1.26 14.70
N ILE A 195 -15.41 0.63 13.84
CA ILE A 195 -15.54 0.82 12.39
C ILE A 195 -16.54 -0.19 11.83
N PRO A 196 -17.56 0.27 11.10
CA PRO A 196 -18.50 -0.61 10.44
C PRO A 196 -17.75 -1.53 9.46
N GLN A 197 -18.04 -2.84 9.53
CA GLN A 197 -17.52 -3.84 8.59
C GLN A 197 -17.58 -3.41 7.10
N PRO A 198 -18.69 -2.85 6.57
CA PRO A 198 -18.74 -2.46 5.15
C PRO A 198 -17.73 -1.36 4.82
N VAL A 199 -17.52 -0.39 5.71
CA VAL A 199 -16.54 0.68 5.51
C VAL A 199 -15.12 0.11 5.57
N ARG A 200 -14.85 -0.80 6.52
CA ARG A 200 -13.55 -1.48 6.63
C ARG A 200 -13.18 -2.25 5.36
N LEU A 201 -14.10 -3.03 4.81
CA LEU A 201 -13.91 -3.78 3.55
C LEU A 201 -13.77 -2.83 2.35
N ALA A 202 -14.60 -1.79 2.29
CA ALA A 202 -14.54 -0.76 1.24
C ALA A 202 -13.25 0.07 1.27
N CYS A 203 -12.63 0.27 2.45
CA CYS A 203 -11.35 0.96 2.56
C CYS A 203 -10.25 0.24 1.78
N ALA A 204 -10.17 -1.10 1.89
CA ALA A 204 -9.19 -1.88 1.15
C ALA A 204 -9.38 -1.72 -0.37
N ALA A 205 -10.63 -1.80 -0.85
CA ALA A 205 -10.95 -1.63 -2.26
C ALA A 205 -10.73 -0.19 -2.75
N GLY A 206 -11.09 0.82 -1.94
CA GLY A 206 -10.88 2.23 -2.25
C GLY A 206 -9.40 2.62 -2.33
N ILE A 207 -8.56 2.07 -1.44
CA ILE A 207 -7.10 2.23 -1.53
C ILE A 207 -6.58 1.60 -2.83
N GLY A 208 -7.08 0.41 -3.19
CA GLY A 208 -6.75 -0.23 -4.47
C GLY A 208 -7.13 0.59 -5.69
N LEU A 209 -8.33 1.18 -5.71
CA LEU A 209 -8.79 2.09 -6.77
C LEU A 209 -7.94 3.35 -6.86
N PHE A 210 -7.57 3.93 -5.71
CA PHE A 210 -6.70 5.09 -5.65
C PHE A 210 -5.30 4.80 -6.19
N ILE A 211 -4.69 3.68 -5.81
CA ILE A 211 -3.38 3.25 -6.32
C ILE A 211 -3.45 2.96 -7.83
N ALA A 212 -4.52 2.30 -8.30
CA ALA A 212 -4.73 2.09 -9.73
C ALA A 212 -4.86 3.41 -10.48
N PHE A 213 -5.58 4.38 -9.92
CA PHE A 213 -5.70 5.73 -10.49
C PHE A 213 -4.34 6.42 -10.60
N VAL A 214 -3.51 6.37 -9.55
CA VAL A 214 -2.12 6.89 -9.59
C VAL A 214 -1.30 6.19 -10.68
N GLY A 215 -1.43 4.87 -10.83
CA GLY A 215 -0.75 4.09 -11.87
C GLY A 215 -1.18 4.39 -13.31
N LEU A 216 -2.34 5.03 -13.50
CA LEU A 216 -2.81 5.47 -14.80
C LEU A 216 -2.35 6.89 -15.16
N GLN A 217 -1.85 7.67 -14.21
CA GLN A 217 -1.38 9.04 -14.44
C GLN A 217 -0.02 9.08 -15.15
N ALA A 218 0.33 10.25 -15.70
CA ALA A 218 1.56 10.44 -16.46
C ALA A 218 2.83 10.46 -15.59
N HIS A 219 2.76 11.04 -14.39
CA HIS A 219 3.93 11.21 -13.52
C HIS A 219 4.45 9.87 -12.95
N GLN A 220 3.53 9.02 -12.47
CA GLN A 220 3.86 7.75 -11.79
C GLN A 220 3.61 6.50 -12.64
N GLY A 221 2.95 6.65 -13.77
CA GLY A 221 2.25 5.55 -14.40
C GLY A 221 2.45 5.43 -15.89
N VAL A 222 1.46 4.80 -16.53
CA VAL A 222 1.45 4.58 -17.98
C VAL A 222 1.12 5.89 -18.74
N GLY A 223 0.59 6.89 -18.04
CA GLY A 223 0.18 8.16 -18.65
C GLY A 223 -1.04 8.03 -19.55
N LEU A 224 -2.03 7.24 -19.14
CA LEU A 224 -3.33 7.14 -19.82
C LEU A 224 -4.25 8.31 -19.44
N VAL A 225 -4.15 8.76 -18.18
CA VAL A 225 -5.06 9.72 -17.55
C VAL A 225 -4.31 10.99 -17.17
N GLY A 226 -4.89 12.16 -17.44
CA GLY A 226 -4.24 13.46 -17.20
C GLY A 226 -5.25 14.60 -17.00
N PRO A 227 -4.77 15.78 -16.57
CA PRO A 227 -5.62 16.91 -16.24
C PRO A 227 -6.26 17.54 -17.48
N ASP A 228 -7.47 18.07 -17.31
CA ASP A 228 -8.20 18.87 -18.30
C ASP A 228 -9.03 19.95 -17.61
N SER A 229 -8.90 21.19 -18.06
CA SER A 229 -9.64 22.33 -17.46
C SER A 229 -11.17 22.20 -17.51
N SER A 230 -11.73 21.40 -18.42
CA SER A 230 -13.19 21.26 -18.59
C SER A 230 -13.78 20.05 -17.88
N THR A 231 -13.06 18.93 -17.80
CA THR A 231 -13.57 17.66 -17.22
C THR A 231 -12.82 17.20 -15.98
N LEU A 232 -11.84 17.98 -15.51
CA LEU A 232 -10.80 17.64 -14.53
C LEU A 232 -9.85 16.53 -15.02
N ILE A 233 -10.39 15.47 -15.61
CA ILE A 233 -9.68 14.28 -16.05
C ILE A 233 -10.02 14.00 -17.52
N THR A 234 -9.00 13.75 -18.35
CA THR A 234 -9.16 13.40 -19.77
C THR A 234 -8.21 12.27 -20.18
N LEU A 235 -8.49 11.68 -21.35
CA LEU A 235 -7.61 10.72 -21.99
C LEU A 235 -6.36 11.43 -22.53
N THR A 236 -5.18 10.97 -22.10
CA THR A 236 -3.87 11.53 -22.49
C THR A 236 -3.04 10.51 -23.30
N ALA A 237 -1.84 10.12 -22.86
CA ALA A 237 -0.83 9.36 -23.60
C ALA A 237 -0.31 10.12 -24.83
N CYS A 238 0.05 11.39 -24.61
CA CYS A 238 0.40 12.33 -25.66
C CYS A 238 1.89 12.37 -25.97
N THR A 239 2.23 12.66 -27.24
CA THR A 239 3.63 12.85 -27.66
C THR A 239 4.23 14.12 -27.05
N SER A 240 3.40 15.15 -26.88
CA SER A 240 3.80 16.42 -26.27
C SER A 240 2.84 16.79 -25.14
N THR A 241 3.41 17.12 -23.99
CA THR A 241 2.69 17.58 -22.79
C THR A 241 3.18 18.98 -22.41
N ASN A 242 2.29 19.77 -21.82
CA ASN A 242 2.68 21.04 -21.23
C ASN A 242 3.44 20.76 -19.92
N PRO A 243 4.69 21.25 -19.76
CA PRO A 243 5.50 20.98 -18.56
C PRO A 243 4.94 21.62 -17.29
N VAL A 244 4.09 22.65 -17.41
CA VAL A 244 3.52 23.37 -16.26
C VAL A 244 2.16 22.81 -15.87
N THR A 245 1.27 22.61 -16.84
CA THR A 245 -0.11 22.17 -16.55
C THR A 245 -0.29 20.65 -16.63
N GLY A 246 0.67 19.92 -17.19
CA GLY A 246 0.54 18.48 -17.47
C GLY A 246 -0.50 18.16 -18.55
N GLU A 247 -1.12 19.18 -19.16
CA GLU A 247 -2.13 19.00 -20.19
C GLU A 247 -1.52 18.47 -21.48
N CYS A 248 -2.29 17.61 -22.15
CA CYS A 248 -1.93 17.10 -23.47
C CYS A 248 -2.13 18.16 -24.55
N THR A 249 -1.04 18.63 -25.16
CA THR A 249 -1.10 19.65 -26.23
C THR A 249 -1.26 19.04 -27.63
N GLY A 250 -0.87 17.77 -27.83
CA GLY A 250 -1.05 17.08 -29.10
C GLY A 250 -0.67 15.60 -29.10
N GLY A 251 -1.28 14.82 -30.00
CA GLY A 251 -0.94 13.41 -30.22
C GLY A 251 -1.52 12.44 -29.17
N LYS A 252 -2.80 12.54 -28.84
CA LYS A 252 -3.48 11.63 -27.89
C LYS A 252 -3.28 10.15 -28.28
N MET A 253 -2.93 9.31 -27.31
CA MET A 253 -2.57 7.89 -27.47
C MET A 253 -1.38 7.58 -28.40
N GLN A 254 -0.52 8.56 -28.72
CA GLN A 254 0.66 8.35 -29.57
C GLN A 254 1.97 8.22 -28.78
N SER A 255 1.94 8.28 -27.45
CA SER A 255 3.14 8.08 -26.63
C SER A 255 3.68 6.65 -26.73
N ALA A 256 4.97 6.53 -27.07
CA ALA A 256 5.65 5.23 -27.14
C ALA A 256 5.79 4.56 -25.76
N THR A 257 5.99 5.34 -24.69
CA THR A 257 6.11 4.82 -23.32
C THR A 257 4.78 4.23 -22.84
N PHE A 258 3.66 4.84 -23.23
CA PHE A 258 2.32 4.33 -22.94
C PHE A 258 2.08 2.94 -23.55
N TRP A 259 2.40 2.76 -24.83
CA TRP A 259 2.20 1.49 -25.52
C TRP A 259 3.12 0.40 -24.98
N LEU A 260 4.36 0.74 -24.64
CA LEU A 260 5.26 -0.20 -23.98
C LEU A 260 4.73 -0.65 -22.61
N GLY A 261 4.28 0.29 -21.78
CA GLY A 261 3.65 -0.01 -20.50
C GLY A 261 2.37 -0.86 -20.65
N SER A 262 1.58 -0.59 -21.68
CA SER A 262 0.37 -1.38 -22.00
C SER A 262 0.70 -2.83 -22.40
N VAL A 263 1.78 -3.06 -23.16
CA VAL A 263 2.25 -4.43 -23.43
C VAL A 263 2.72 -5.10 -22.13
N GLY A 264 3.43 -4.37 -21.27
CA GLY A 264 3.78 -4.82 -19.93
C GLY A 264 2.55 -5.26 -19.11
N PHE A 265 1.48 -4.46 -19.12
CA PHE A 265 0.21 -4.78 -18.47
C PHE A 265 -0.41 -6.08 -18.99
N ILE A 266 -0.41 -6.29 -20.32
CA ILE A 266 -0.94 -7.51 -20.94
C ILE A 266 -0.11 -8.73 -20.50
N ILE A 267 1.22 -8.61 -20.44
CA ILE A 267 2.10 -9.68 -19.95
C ILE A 267 1.79 -10.02 -18.50
N MET A 268 1.59 -9.01 -17.63
CA MET A 268 1.21 -9.23 -16.23
C MET A 268 -0.15 -9.93 -16.14
N CYS A 269 -1.16 -9.46 -16.88
CA CYS A 269 -2.49 -10.05 -16.91
C CYS A 269 -2.46 -11.50 -17.39
N TYR A 270 -1.70 -11.79 -18.45
CA TYR A 270 -1.54 -13.15 -18.95
C TYR A 270 -0.84 -14.06 -17.95
N GLY A 271 0.22 -13.55 -17.29
CA GLY A 271 0.92 -14.26 -16.23
C GLY A 271 0.02 -14.57 -15.04
N LEU A 272 -0.82 -13.62 -14.62
CA LEU A 272 -1.83 -13.82 -13.58
C LEU A 272 -2.91 -14.82 -13.99
N MET A 273 -3.40 -14.75 -15.23
CA MET A 273 -4.39 -15.69 -15.77
C MET A 273 -3.86 -17.13 -15.77
N LYS A 274 -2.55 -17.31 -15.96
CA LYS A 274 -1.88 -18.62 -15.92
C LYS A 274 -1.35 -18.99 -14.53
N GLU A 275 -1.67 -18.21 -13.50
CA GLU A 275 -1.21 -18.41 -12.11
C GLU A 275 0.32 -18.54 -11.98
N ILE A 276 1.06 -17.85 -12.85
CA ILE A 276 2.52 -17.86 -12.81
C ILE A 276 2.99 -16.97 -11.65
N LYS A 277 3.84 -17.54 -10.78
CA LYS A 277 4.40 -16.83 -9.63
C LYS A 277 5.32 -15.70 -10.10
N GLY A 278 5.19 -14.53 -9.47
CA GLY A 278 5.94 -13.34 -9.86
C GLY A 278 5.50 -12.74 -11.19
N SER A 279 4.27 -13.01 -11.65
CA SER A 279 3.68 -12.48 -12.89
C SER A 279 3.86 -10.97 -13.07
N MET A 280 3.74 -10.20 -11.97
CA MET A 280 3.96 -8.75 -11.96
C MET A 280 5.41 -8.39 -12.32
N ILE A 281 6.40 -9.10 -11.77
CA ILE A 281 7.82 -8.83 -12.03
C ILE A 281 8.16 -9.04 -13.51
N TYR A 282 7.63 -10.09 -14.16
CA TYR A 282 7.93 -10.31 -15.59
C TYR A 282 7.49 -9.14 -16.46
N GLY A 283 6.34 -8.53 -16.18
CA GLY A 283 5.90 -7.33 -16.88
C GLY A 283 6.79 -6.13 -16.62
N ILE A 284 7.19 -5.91 -15.35
CA ILE A 284 8.10 -4.82 -14.98
C ILE A 284 9.45 -5.01 -15.68
N LEU A 285 10.03 -6.22 -15.62
CA LEU A 285 11.31 -6.54 -16.25
C LEU A 285 11.25 -6.38 -17.76
N PHE A 286 10.18 -6.84 -18.42
CA PHE A 286 10.02 -6.68 -19.86
C PHE A 286 10.07 -5.21 -20.29
N VAL A 287 9.26 -4.37 -19.64
CA VAL A 287 9.23 -2.92 -19.94
C VAL A 287 10.56 -2.26 -19.62
N THR A 288 11.14 -2.60 -18.47
CA THR A 288 12.41 -2.04 -17.99
C THR A 288 13.58 -2.39 -18.91
N LEU A 289 13.70 -3.65 -19.35
CA LEU A 289 14.77 -4.10 -20.24
C LEU A 289 14.74 -3.38 -21.60
N ILE A 290 13.55 -3.16 -22.15
CA ILE A 290 13.38 -2.39 -23.40
C ILE A 290 13.74 -0.92 -23.17
N SER A 291 13.38 -0.38 -21.99
CA SER A 291 13.62 1.03 -21.63
C SER A 291 15.10 1.33 -21.28
N TRP A 292 15.97 0.34 -21.16
CA TRP A 292 17.41 0.57 -20.97
C TRP A 292 18.16 0.90 -22.26
N ILE A 293 17.51 0.75 -23.43
CA ILE A 293 18.14 0.99 -24.73
C ILE A 293 18.14 2.50 -25.03
N ARG A 294 19.33 3.13 -24.92
CA ARG A 294 19.52 4.60 -25.01
C ARG A 294 18.96 5.26 -26.27
N ASN A 295 19.14 4.64 -27.44
CA ASN A 295 18.78 5.24 -28.73
C ASN A 295 17.29 5.07 -29.11
N THR A 296 16.39 4.99 -28.13
CA THR A 296 14.96 4.76 -28.37
C THR A 296 14.10 5.83 -27.69
N ALA A 297 12.92 6.08 -28.23
CA ALA A 297 11.96 7.04 -27.66
C ALA A 297 11.38 6.63 -26.30
N VAL A 298 11.73 5.43 -25.80
CA VAL A 298 11.26 4.86 -24.54
C VAL A 298 12.40 4.70 -23.52
N THR A 299 13.54 5.35 -23.76
CA THR A 299 14.72 5.22 -22.90
C THR A 299 14.51 5.90 -21.55
N VAL A 300 14.95 5.24 -20.47
CA VAL A 300 15.16 5.84 -19.14
C VAL A 300 16.42 6.71 -19.10
N PHE A 301 17.35 6.48 -20.02
CA PHE A 301 18.63 7.18 -20.11
C PHE A 301 18.66 8.02 -21.38
N PRO A 302 17.98 9.18 -21.41
CA PRO A 302 18.10 10.11 -22.53
C PRO A 302 19.53 10.65 -22.64
N ASP A 303 19.91 11.15 -23.81
CA ASP A 303 21.24 11.74 -24.07
C ASP A 303 21.38 13.15 -23.47
N THR A 304 20.98 13.30 -22.21
CA THR A 304 21.14 14.50 -21.40
C THR A 304 22.26 14.29 -20.36
N PRO A 305 22.82 15.34 -19.76
CA PRO A 305 23.79 15.22 -18.68
C PRO A 305 23.25 14.41 -17.48
N SER A 306 21.95 14.58 -17.14
CA SER A 306 21.29 13.80 -16.10
C SER A 306 21.16 12.32 -16.49
N GLY A 307 20.71 12.01 -17.72
CA GLY A 307 20.61 10.65 -18.23
C GLY A 307 21.97 9.93 -18.32
N ASN A 308 23.04 10.65 -18.67
CA ASN A 308 24.41 10.13 -18.63
C ASN A 308 24.85 9.76 -17.22
N SER A 309 24.57 10.62 -16.22
CA SER A 309 24.93 10.34 -14.82
C SER A 309 24.16 9.14 -14.25
N SER A 310 22.86 9.03 -14.58
CA SER A 310 22.03 7.88 -14.22
C SER A 310 22.53 6.59 -14.87
N TYR A 311 23.01 6.65 -16.11
CA TYR A 311 23.61 5.51 -16.81
C TYR A 311 24.96 5.08 -16.20
N GLU A 312 25.81 6.03 -15.81
CA GLU A 312 27.04 5.74 -15.07
C GLU A 312 26.75 5.05 -13.73
N TYR A 313 25.72 5.53 -13.01
CA TYR A 313 25.27 4.89 -11.77
C TYR A 313 24.75 3.48 -12.02
N PHE A 314 23.90 3.29 -13.04
CA PHE A 314 23.38 1.99 -13.46
C PHE A 314 24.49 0.98 -13.77
N LYS A 315 25.57 1.41 -14.46
CA LYS A 315 26.72 0.55 -14.81
C LYS A 315 27.45 -0.03 -13.61
N LYS A 316 27.32 0.56 -12.42
CA LYS A 316 27.92 -0.01 -11.21
C LYS A 316 27.31 -1.36 -10.83
N VAL A 317 26.05 -1.63 -11.23
CA VAL A 317 25.24 -2.85 -10.99
C VAL A 317 25.01 -3.17 -9.51
N VAL A 318 26.08 -3.24 -8.73
CA VAL A 318 26.10 -3.38 -7.28
C VAL A 318 26.83 -2.18 -6.69
N ASP A 319 26.13 -1.39 -5.88
CA ASP A 319 26.71 -0.30 -5.10
C ASP A 319 26.01 -0.23 -3.75
N PHE A 320 26.76 0.12 -2.70
CA PHE A 320 26.20 0.34 -1.37
C PHE A 320 25.97 1.83 -1.18
N HIS A 321 24.79 2.29 -1.61
CA HIS A 321 24.39 3.68 -1.47
C HIS A 321 24.10 3.99 0.00
N LYS A 322 24.82 4.96 0.57
CA LYS A 322 24.56 5.44 1.93
C LYS A 322 23.49 6.52 1.86
N ILE A 323 22.53 6.47 2.79
CA ILE A 323 21.52 7.51 2.93
C ILE A 323 22.22 8.78 3.43
N GLU A 324 22.11 9.88 2.69
CA GLU A 324 22.75 11.16 3.02
C GLU A 324 21.74 12.28 3.23
N SER A 325 20.60 12.27 2.53
CA SER A 325 19.64 13.38 2.55
C SER A 325 18.37 13.08 3.34
N THR A 326 17.90 11.83 3.40
CA THR A 326 16.59 11.51 4.01
C THR A 326 16.68 11.04 5.46
N ALA A 327 17.76 10.37 5.85
CA ALA A 327 17.93 9.85 7.21
C ALA A 327 18.04 11.00 8.23
N GLY A 328 17.19 10.97 9.25
CA GLY A 328 17.17 11.97 10.32
C GLY A 328 16.65 13.34 9.88
N ALA A 329 16.00 13.45 8.73
CA ALA A 329 15.38 14.69 8.23
C ALA A 329 14.10 15.04 9.02
N LEU A 330 14.24 15.28 10.32
CA LEU A 330 13.14 15.55 11.25
C LEU A 330 13.19 17.01 11.68
N ASP A 331 12.09 17.74 11.46
CA ASP A 331 11.95 19.11 11.93
C ASP A 331 10.70 19.27 12.81
N PHE A 332 10.93 19.73 14.05
CA PHE A 332 9.89 19.95 15.05
C PHE A 332 9.50 21.43 15.20
N THR A 333 10.14 22.34 14.45
CA THR A 333 9.93 23.80 14.61
C THR A 333 8.48 24.23 14.39
N HIS A 334 7.76 23.57 13.48
CA HIS A 334 6.40 23.94 13.08
C HIS A 334 5.28 23.24 13.89
N PHE A 335 5.60 22.47 14.95
CA PHE A 335 4.60 21.72 15.75
C PHE A 335 3.63 22.57 16.56
N ASN A 336 3.86 23.88 16.64
CA ASN A 336 2.93 24.81 17.29
C ASN A 336 1.74 25.20 16.39
N ASN A 337 1.74 24.80 15.12
CA ASN A 337 0.68 25.11 14.16
C ASN A 337 -0.48 24.10 14.25
N GLY A 338 -1.73 24.61 14.23
CA GLY A 338 -2.93 23.75 14.26
C GLY A 338 -3.04 22.78 13.08
N GLU A 339 -2.49 23.14 11.90
CA GLU A 339 -2.50 22.28 10.72
C GLU A 339 -1.68 20.98 10.91
N VAL A 340 -0.58 21.05 11.66
CA VAL A 340 0.26 19.88 11.98
C VAL A 340 -0.52 18.88 12.83
N TRP A 341 -1.29 19.36 13.81
CA TRP A 341 -2.13 18.50 14.65
C TRP A 341 -3.29 17.87 13.87
N ILE A 342 -3.90 18.61 12.94
CA ILE A 342 -4.93 18.05 12.06
C ILE A 342 -4.34 16.94 11.18
N ALA A 343 -3.17 17.18 10.58
CA ALA A 343 -2.47 16.18 9.78
C ALA A 343 -2.09 14.95 10.62
N LEU A 344 -1.56 15.13 11.84
CA LEU A 344 -1.20 14.07 12.76
C LEU A 344 -2.42 13.19 13.11
N ILE A 345 -3.54 13.80 13.52
CA ILE A 345 -4.76 13.07 13.86
C ILE A 345 -5.31 12.33 12.63
N THR A 346 -5.25 12.97 11.46
CA THR A 346 -5.72 12.37 10.19
C THR A 346 -4.87 11.15 9.83
N LEU A 347 -3.55 11.26 9.94
CA LEU A 347 -2.61 10.18 9.67
C LEU A 347 -2.75 9.03 10.66
N LEU A 348 -2.80 9.33 11.96
CA LEU A 348 -3.02 8.33 13.00
C LEU A 348 -4.30 7.53 12.74
N TYR A 349 -5.38 8.23 12.39
CA TYR A 349 -6.64 7.58 12.05
C TYR A 349 -6.54 6.74 10.78
N ILE A 350 -5.97 7.27 9.68
CA ILE A 350 -5.78 6.49 8.43
C ILE A 350 -4.96 5.23 8.71
N ASP A 351 -3.85 5.34 9.46
CA ASP A 351 -2.93 4.23 9.69
C ASP A 351 -3.56 3.16 10.58
N VAL A 352 -4.20 3.56 11.70
CA VAL A 352 -4.95 2.63 12.57
C VAL A 352 -5.96 1.82 11.75
N LEU A 353 -6.69 2.47 10.84
CA LEU A 353 -7.71 1.82 10.01
C LEU A 353 -7.12 0.91 8.94
N ALA A 354 -6.12 1.40 8.21
CA ALA A 354 -5.48 0.64 7.15
C ALA A 354 -4.78 -0.60 7.72
N SER A 355 -4.02 -0.44 8.80
CA SER A 355 -3.30 -1.55 9.44
C SER A 355 -4.25 -2.53 10.12
N ALA A 356 -5.29 -2.07 10.81
CA ALA A 356 -6.29 -3.00 11.38
C ALA A 356 -7.04 -3.77 10.29
N GLY A 357 -7.47 -3.09 9.22
CA GLY A 357 -8.19 -3.72 8.11
C GLY A 357 -7.35 -4.76 7.36
N THR A 358 -6.10 -4.41 7.01
CA THR A 358 -5.19 -5.30 6.27
C THR A 358 -4.73 -6.48 7.12
N LEU A 359 -4.33 -6.27 8.38
CA LEU A 359 -3.91 -7.35 9.27
C LEU A 359 -5.04 -8.33 9.53
N TYR A 360 -6.26 -7.84 9.81
CA TYR A 360 -7.43 -8.71 9.98
C TYR A 360 -7.70 -9.52 8.72
N THR A 361 -7.73 -8.88 7.54
CA THR A 361 -7.98 -9.56 6.26
C THR A 361 -6.93 -10.63 5.98
N MET A 362 -5.65 -10.35 6.24
CA MET A 362 -4.58 -11.33 6.06
C MET A 362 -4.66 -12.46 7.08
N ALA A 363 -5.03 -12.16 8.32
CA ALA A 363 -5.25 -13.15 9.35
C ALA A 363 -6.43 -14.08 8.97
N GLU A 364 -7.50 -13.53 8.41
CA GLU A 364 -8.67 -14.27 7.95
C GLU A 364 -8.32 -15.21 6.79
N ILE A 365 -7.61 -14.69 5.76
CA ILE A 365 -7.11 -15.51 4.64
C ILE A 365 -6.18 -16.63 5.13
N GLY A 366 -5.40 -16.37 6.18
CA GLY A 366 -4.51 -17.35 6.80
C GLY A 366 -5.21 -18.35 7.74
N GLY A 367 -6.48 -18.12 8.08
CA GLY A 367 -7.23 -18.92 9.05
C GLY A 367 -6.73 -18.76 10.50
N PHE A 368 -6.26 -17.56 10.85
CA PHE A 368 -5.74 -17.22 12.18
C PHE A 368 -6.77 -16.50 13.08
N VAL A 369 -7.94 -16.17 12.55
CA VAL A 369 -8.99 -15.41 13.25
C VAL A 369 -9.90 -16.36 14.03
N ASN A 370 -10.17 -16.02 15.28
CA ASN A 370 -11.10 -16.72 16.17
C ASN A 370 -12.53 -16.18 16.02
N ASP A 371 -13.51 -16.86 16.63
CA ASP A 371 -14.94 -16.48 16.57
C ASP A 371 -15.23 -15.07 17.11
N ASP A 372 -14.39 -14.56 18.03
CA ASP A 372 -14.49 -13.20 18.58
C ASP A 372 -13.92 -12.12 17.64
N GLY A 373 -13.37 -12.50 16.49
CA GLY A 373 -12.75 -11.59 15.52
C GLY A 373 -11.33 -11.14 15.88
N GLU A 374 -10.69 -11.76 16.87
CA GLU A 374 -9.29 -11.55 17.25
C GLU A 374 -8.39 -12.64 16.63
N PHE A 375 -7.09 -12.37 16.43
CA PHE A 375 -6.15 -13.36 15.87
C PHE A 375 -4.88 -13.57 16.71
N GLU A 376 -4.26 -14.75 16.57
CA GLU A 376 -3.06 -15.10 17.35
C GLU A 376 -1.90 -14.11 17.06
N GLY A 377 -1.41 -13.47 18.11
CA GLY A 377 -0.29 -12.51 18.00
C GLY A 377 -0.70 -11.09 17.59
N GLU A 378 -2.01 -10.79 17.52
CA GLU A 378 -2.54 -9.48 17.10
C GLU A 378 -1.86 -8.28 17.76
N TYR A 379 -1.80 -8.26 19.10
CA TYR A 379 -1.15 -7.16 19.84
C TYR A 379 0.33 -6.98 19.47
N THR A 380 1.04 -8.09 19.27
CA THR A 380 2.47 -8.05 18.89
C THR A 380 2.64 -7.59 17.45
N ALA A 381 1.77 -8.03 16.55
CA ALA A 381 1.76 -7.57 15.15
C ALA A 381 1.57 -6.04 15.09
N TYR A 382 0.65 -5.52 15.88
CA TYR A 382 0.37 -4.09 15.98
C TYR A 382 1.51 -3.26 16.57
N MET A 383 2.20 -3.77 17.60
CA MET A 383 3.40 -3.11 18.12
C MET A 383 4.54 -3.12 17.11
N VAL A 384 4.70 -4.21 16.36
CA VAL A 384 5.71 -4.31 15.30
C VAL A 384 5.43 -3.31 14.18
N ASP A 385 4.17 -3.19 13.75
CA ASP A 385 3.71 -2.24 12.75
C ASP A 385 4.06 -0.80 13.17
N ALA A 386 3.65 -0.40 14.37
CA ALA A 386 3.97 0.92 14.93
C ALA A 386 5.47 1.16 15.11
N GLY A 387 6.20 0.17 15.64
CA GLY A 387 7.65 0.25 15.82
C GLY A 387 8.40 0.37 14.49
N SER A 388 7.90 -0.30 13.45
CA SER A 388 8.45 -0.21 12.09
C SER A 388 8.20 1.17 11.49
N THR A 389 7.04 1.78 11.73
CA THR A 389 6.72 3.17 11.34
C THR A 389 7.65 4.19 12.00
N ILE A 390 7.99 4.00 13.28
CA ILE A 390 8.98 4.85 13.97
C ILE A 390 10.33 4.76 13.25
N VAL A 391 10.82 3.54 12.98
CA VAL A 391 12.10 3.33 12.29
C VAL A 391 12.05 3.91 10.87
N ALA A 392 10.97 3.68 10.14
CA ALA A 392 10.76 4.18 8.78
C ALA A 392 10.85 5.72 8.72
N SER A 393 10.17 6.40 9.65
CA SER A 393 10.19 7.87 9.75
C SER A 393 11.60 8.40 10.00
N THR A 394 12.42 7.71 10.82
CA THR A 394 13.83 8.10 11.04
C THR A 394 14.72 7.87 9.82
N LEU A 395 14.37 6.93 8.93
CA LEU A 395 15.05 6.70 7.66
C LEU A 395 14.57 7.67 6.55
N GLY A 396 13.60 8.52 6.87
CA GLY A 396 13.02 9.50 5.94
C GLY A 396 12.10 8.86 4.90
N VAL A 397 11.50 7.71 5.24
CA VAL A 397 10.44 7.07 4.45
C VAL A 397 9.12 7.10 5.22
N SER A 398 8.04 6.93 4.48
CA SER A 398 6.67 6.86 4.97
C SER A 398 6.39 5.67 5.91
N PRO A 399 5.27 5.72 6.66
CA PRO A 399 4.85 4.67 7.59
C PRO A 399 4.84 3.28 6.96
N VAL A 400 5.27 2.29 7.74
CA VAL A 400 5.28 0.90 7.30
C VAL A 400 3.94 0.29 7.64
N ALA A 401 3.37 -0.43 6.67
CA ALA A 401 2.12 -1.14 6.82
C ALA A 401 2.28 -2.60 6.41
N THR A 402 1.30 -3.41 6.79
CA THR A 402 1.20 -4.80 6.34
C THR A 402 0.68 -4.88 4.91
N PHE A 403 1.37 -5.63 4.05
CA PHE A 403 1.04 -5.71 2.62
C PHE A 403 0.11 -6.88 2.29
N VAL A 404 -0.88 -6.60 1.44
CA VAL A 404 -1.94 -7.54 1.01
C VAL A 404 -1.39 -8.65 0.10
N GLU A 405 -0.27 -8.39 -0.56
CA GLU A 405 0.53 -9.31 -1.36
C GLU A 405 1.03 -10.51 -0.54
N SER A 406 1.10 -10.39 0.79
CA SER A 406 1.37 -11.51 1.70
C SER A 406 0.36 -12.65 1.53
N SER A 407 -0.84 -12.37 1.02
CA SER A 407 -1.83 -13.38 0.65
C SER A 407 -1.31 -14.39 -0.39
N ALA A 408 -0.38 -14.00 -1.27
CA ALA A 408 0.23 -14.92 -2.23
C ALA A 408 1.11 -15.97 -1.52
N GLY A 409 1.92 -15.56 -0.54
CA GLY A 409 2.69 -16.49 0.28
C GLY A 409 1.82 -17.36 1.18
N ILE A 410 0.75 -16.79 1.75
CA ILE A 410 -0.21 -17.56 2.55
C ILE A 410 -0.87 -18.66 1.70
N ARG A 411 -1.24 -18.35 0.45
CA ARG A 411 -1.79 -19.32 -0.51
C ARG A 411 -0.79 -20.40 -0.93
N GLU A 412 0.51 -20.09 -0.95
CA GLU A 412 1.59 -21.07 -1.15
C GLU A 412 1.81 -21.99 0.06
N GLY A 413 1.10 -21.74 1.17
CA GLY A 413 1.17 -22.55 2.39
C GLY A 413 2.03 -21.94 3.49
N GLY A 414 2.42 -20.67 3.38
CA GLY A 414 3.09 -19.92 4.44
C GLY A 414 2.14 -19.66 5.61
N ARG A 415 2.54 -20.06 6.81
CA ARG A 415 1.73 -19.95 8.03
C ARG A 415 2.49 -19.44 9.24
N THR A 416 3.79 -19.24 9.14
CA THR A 416 4.62 -18.84 10.28
C THR A 416 5.43 -17.59 9.96
N GLY A 417 6.04 -17.02 11.00
CA GLY A 417 6.95 -15.90 10.87
C GLY A 417 8.20 -16.18 10.01
N ILE A 418 8.52 -17.45 9.71
CA ILE A 418 9.62 -17.79 8.79
C ILE A 418 9.37 -17.18 7.41
N THR A 419 8.11 -17.17 6.94
CA THR A 419 7.72 -16.50 5.69
C THR A 419 8.12 -15.02 5.70
N ALA A 420 7.81 -14.29 6.78
CA ALA A 420 8.17 -12.88 6.93
C ALA A 420 9.69 -12.65 7.06
N ILE A 421 10.41 -13.56 7.72
CA ILE A 421 11.87 -13.51 7.80
C ILE A 421 12.50 -13.67 6.42
N VAL A 422 11.99 -14.58 5.60
CA VAL A 422 12.48 -14.77 4.22
C VAL A 422 12.23 -13.52 3.38
N VAL A 423 11.08 -12.86 3.55
CA VAL A 423 10.80 -11.56 2.92
C VAL A 423 11.81 -10.49 3.37
N GLY A 424 12.07 -10.38 4.67
CA GLY A 424 13.07 -9.46 5.21
C GLY A 424 14.48 -9.71 4.67
N PHE A 425 14.86 -10.98 4.49
CA PHE A 425 16.13 -11.35 3.88
C PHE A 425 16.23 -10.95 2.41
N TYR A 426 15.13 -11.04 1.64
CA TYR A 426 15.13 -10.56 0.26
C TYR A 426 15.19 -9.03 0.16
N PHE A 427 14.56 -8.30 1.09
CA PHE A 427 14.76 -6.85 1.20
C PHE A 427 16.20 -6.49 1.53
N LEU A 428 16.85 -7.23 2.44
CA LEU A 428 18.29 -7.09 2.70
C LEU A 428 19.11 -7.33 1.43
N LEU A 429 18.80 -8.38 0.66
CA LEU A 429 19.48 -8.68 -0.60
C LEU A 429 19.27 -7.57 -1.64
N SER A 430 18.10 -6.95 -1.66
CA SER A 430 17.78 -5.87 -2.62
C SER A 430 18.66 -4.62 -2.45
N LEU A 431 19.20 -4.37 -1.25
CA LEU A 431 20.08 -3.23 -0.98
C LEU A 431 21.35 -3.23 -1.86
N PHE A 432 21.87 -4.42 -2.16
CA PHE A 432 23.04 -4.57 -3.03
C PHE A 432 22.74 -4.22 -4.49
N PHE A 433 21.48 -4.29 -4.92
CA PHE A 433 21.06 -4.02 -6.29
C PHE A 433 20.37 -2.66 -6.45
N THR A 434 20.65 -1.71 -5.54
CA THR A 434 20.09 -0.35 -5.57
C THR A 434 20.26 0.35 -6.93
N PRO A 435 21.44 0.33 -7.59
CA PRO A 435 21.60 0.97 -8.90
C PRO A 435 20.69 0.38 -9.98
N LEU A 436 20.43 -0.93 -9.92
CA LEU A 436 19.54 -1.62 -10.84
C LEU A 436 18.08 -1.19 -10.60
N ILE A 437 17.65 -1.17 -9.34
CA ILE A 437 16.27 -0.85 -8.94
C ILE A 437 15.93 0.62 -9.18
N ALA A 438 16.91 1.52 -9.04
CA ALA A 438 16.77 2.94 -9.33
C ALA A 438 16.50 3.22 -10.83
N SER A 439 16.94 2.33 -11.72
CA SER A 439 16.76 2.47 -13.17
C SER A 439 15.39 2.03 -13.72
N VAL A 440 14.47 1.59 -12.84
CA VAL A 440 13.14 1.14 -13.26
C VAL A 440 12.26 2.35 -13.60
N PRO A 441 11.72 2.44 -14.84
CA PRO A 441 10.91 3.58 -15.25
C PRO A 441 9.52 3.62 -14.59
N PRO A 442 8.92 4.81 -14.45
CA PRO A 442 7.53 4.96 -14.00
C PRO A 442 6.51 4.22 -14.89
N TRP A 443 6.69 4.20 -16.21
CA TRP A 443 5.78 3.49 -17.13
C TRP A 443 5.87 1.94 -17.04
N ALA A 444 6.92 1.38 -16.41
CA ALA A 444 6.96 -0.04 -16.03
C ALA A 444 6.18 -0.31 -14.74
N ILE A 445 6.15 0.67 -13.85
CA ILE A 445 5.49 0.61 -12.54
C ILE A 445 3.98 0.77 -12.65
N GLY A 446 3.52 1.76 -13.43
CA GLY A 446 2.09 2.06 -13.61
C GLY A 446 1.20 0.83 -13.82
N PRO A 447 1.53 -0.06 -14.78
CA PRO A 447 0.78 -1.29 -15.01
C PRO A 447 0.65 -2.18 -13.77
N SER A 448 1.73 -2.30 -12.99
CA SER A 448 1.72 -3.12 -11.78
C SER A 448 0.79 -2.54 -10.71
N LEU A 449 0.72 -1.22 -10.57
CA LEU A 449 -0.21 -0.54 -9.65
C LEU A 449 -1.67 -0.77 -10.03
N VAL A 450 -1.99 -0.76 -11.32
CA VAL A 450 -3.33 -1.09 -11.83
C VAL A 450 -3.70 -2.53 -11.48
N VAL A 451 -2.77 -3.47 -11.68
CA VAL A 451 -2.98 -4.88 -11.34
C VAL A 451 -3.15 -5.08 -9.82
N VAL A 452 -2.39 -4.36 -8.99
CA VAL A 452 -2.57 -4.37 -7.52
C VAL A 452 -3.98 -3.91 -7.15
N GLY A 453 -4.47 -2.82 -7.77
CA GLY A 453 -5.85 -2.38 -7.58
C GLY A 453 -6.90 -3.45 -7.94
N VAL A 454 -6.67 -4.21 -9.02
CA VAL A 454 -7.52 -5.35 -9.40
C VAL A 454 -7.51 -6.45 -8.34
N LEU A 455 -6.36 -6.74 -7.71
CA LEU A 455 -6.27 -7.74 -6.64
C LEU A 455 -7.02 -7.31 -5.38
N MET A 456 -6.95 -6.02 -5.00
CA MET A 456 -7.66 -5.47 -3.84
C MET A 456 -9.17 -5.38 -4.06
N MET A 457 -9.62 -5.23 -5.30
CA MET A 457 -11.04 -5.24 -5.67
C MET A 457 -11.76 -6.55 -5.29
N LYS A 458 -11.03 -7.66 -5.08
CA LYS A 458 -11.63 -8.94 -4.67
C LYS A 458 -12.38 -8.86 -3.34
N VAL A 459 -12.01 -7.95 -2.44
CA VAL A 459 -12.65 -7.76 -1.12
C VAL A 459 -14.07 -7.20 -1.25
N VAL A 460 -14.38 -6.54 -2.37
CA VAL A 460 -15.70 -5.96 -2.65
C VAL A 460 -16.79 -7.03 -2.70
N LYS A 461 -16.46 -8.28 -3.03
CA LYS A 461 -17.41 -9.40 -3.04
C LYS A 461 -17.93 -9.77 -1.65
N ASP A 462 -17.19 -9.42 -0.60
CA ASP A 462 -17.51 -9.78 0.78
C ASP A 462 -18.40 -8.70 1.45
N ILE A 463 -18.75 -7.65 0.71
CA ILE A 463 -19.68 -6.59 1.13
C ILE A 463 -21.11 -7.04 0.79
N ASP A 464 -22.03 -6.92 1.75
CA ASP A 464 -23.46 -7.16 1.53
C ASP A 464 -24.07 -6.03 0.69
N TRP A 465 -24.20 -6.28 -0.62
CA TRP A 465 -24.72 -5.33 -1.60
C TRP A 465 -26.26 -5.25 -1.62
N ASP A 466 -26.95 -6.27 -1.11
CA ASP A 466 -28.41 -6.29 -1.05
C ASP A 466 -28.93 -5.34 0.02
N ASN A 467 -28.15 -5.16 1.10
CA ASN A 467 -28.46 -4.20 2.14
C ASN A 467 -27.90 -2.80 1.82
N ILE A 468 -28.78 -1.89 1.42
CA ILE A 468 -28.45 -0.47 1.12
C ILE A 468 -27.71 0.23 2.26
N LYS A 469 -27.97 -0.13 3.51
CA LYS A 469 -27.26 0.40 4.69
C LYS A 469 -25.76 0.07 4.68
N HIS A 470 -25.38 -1.02 4.04
CA HIS A 470 -24.00 -1.47 3.89
C HIS A 470 -23.42 -1.06 2.53
N ALA A 471 -24.19 -1.23 1.46
CA ALA A 471 -23.79 -0.94 0.09
C ALA A 471 -23.44 0.54 -0.14
N VAL A 472 -24.28 1.47 0.33
CA VAL A 472 -24.08 2.92 0.05
C VAL A 472 -22.84 3.47 0.75
N PRO A 473 -22.62 3.26 2.06
CA PRO A 473 -21.37 3.65 2.71
C PRO A 473 -20.13 3.08 2.04
N ALA A 474 -20.18 1.80 1.65
CA ALA A 474 -19.07 1.14 0.96
C ALA A 474 -18.77 1.80 -0.39
N PHE A 475 -19.80 2.06 -1.20
CA PHE A 475 -19.66 2.73 -2.49
C PHE A 475 -19.08 4.15 -2.35
N VAL A 476 -19.60 4.94 -1.41
CA VAL A 476 -19.12 6.30 -1.14
C VAL A 476 -17.65 6.28 -0.72
N THR A 477 -17.25 5.35 0.15
CA THR A 477 -15.84 5.17 0.53
C THR A 477 -14.97 4.87 -0.68
N MET A 478 -15.36 3.94 -1.55
CA MET A 478 -14.56 3.54 -2.71
C MET A 478 -14.40 4.65 -3.75
N VAL A 479 -15.46 5.43 -4.01
CA VAL A 479 -15.45 6.46 -5.05
C VAL A 479 -14.76 7.75 -4.61
N LEU A 480 -14.96 8.17 -3.36
CA LEU A 480 -14.39 9.43 -2.89
C LEU A 480 -12.86 9.40 -2.77
N MET A 481 -12.25 8.24 -2.51
CA MET A 481 -10.79 8.14 -2.39
C MET A 481 -10.05 8.59 -3.67
N PRO A 482 -10.29 7.99 -4.86
CA PRO A 482 -9.63 8.42 -6.09
C PRO A 482 -10.05 9.81 -6.53
N LEU A 483 -11.34 10.16 -6.42
CA LEU A 483 -11.85 11.43 -6.97
C LEU A 483 -11.45 12.66 -6.14
N THR A 484 -11.29 12.51 -4.83
CA THR A 484 -10.84 13.61 -3.96
C THR A 484 -9.34 13.57 -3.69
N TYR A 485 -8.64 12.59 -4.26
CA TYR A 485 -7.22 12.35 -4.05
C TYR A 485 -6.82 12.24 -2.55
N SER A 486 -7.78 11.82 -1.71
CA SER A 486 -7.64 11.78 -0.25
C SER A 486 -8.33 10.56 0.32
N ILE A 487 -7.52 9.68 0.92
CA ILE A 487 -8.00 8.47 1.59
C ILE A 487 -8.90 8.85 2.76
N ALA A 488 -8.49 9.84 3.58
CA ALA A 488 -9.27 10.33 4.71
C ALA A 488 -10.70 10.74 4.31
N ASN A 489 -10.84 11.52 3.23
CA ASN A 489 -12.14 11.99 2.77
C ASN A 489 -13.07 10.82 2.41
N GLY A 490 -12.53 9.76 1.79
CA GLY A 490 -13.31 8.56 1.48
C GLY A 490 -13.77 7.81 2.72
N ILE A 491 -12.90 7.65 3.72
CA ILE A 491 -13.29 6.97 4.96
C ILE A 491 -14.31 7.79 5.75
N ILE A 492 -14.06 9.10 5.93
CA ILE A 492 -14.96 10.01 6.64
C ILE A 492 -16.34 10.05 5.97
N GLY A 493 -16.38 10.15 4.65
CA GLY A 493 -17.63 10.09 3.88
C GLY A 493 -18.37 8.77 4.10
N GLY A 494 -17.67 7.64 4.07
CA GLY A 494 -18.24 6.32 4.34
C GLY A 494 -18.87 6.19 5.72
N ILE A 495 -18.09 6.49 6.77
CA ILE A 495 -18.58 6.42 8.16
C ILE A 495 -19.73 7.39 8.37
N GLY A 496 -19.62 8.62 7.85
CA GLY A 496 -20.68 9.62 7.95
C GLY A 496 -22.00 9.14 7.36
N VAL A 497 -21.96 8.55 6.16
CA VAL A 497 -23.15 7.98 5.51
C VAL A 497 -23.69 6.76 6.27
N TYR A 498 -22.81 5.88 6.78
CA TYR A 498 -23.24 4.74 7.59
C TYR A 498 -23.96 5.17 8.87
N ILE A 499 -23.44 6.18 9.55
CA ILE A 499 -24.04 6.76 10.76
C ILE A 499 -25.38 7.41 10.41
N ALA A 500 -25.44 8.20 9.33
CA ALA A 500 -26.68 8.86 8.89
C ALA A 500 -27.80 7.85 8.60
N LEU A 501 -27.50 6.76 7.88
CA LEU A 501 -28.47 5.69 7.59
C LEU A 501 -28.87 4.91 8.85
N SER A 502 -27.90 4.67 9.76
CA SER A 502 -28.17 3.97 11.02
C SER A 502 -29.02 4.80 11.99
N LEU A 503 -28.84 6.12 12.01
CA LEU A 503 -29.66 7.05 12.78
C LEU A 503 -31.09 7.08 12.26
N TYR A 504 -31.28 7.10 10.94
CA TYR A 504 -32.61 7.04 10.33
C TYR A 504 -33.37 5.77 10.73
N ASP A 505 -32.74 4.60 10.61
CA ASP A 505 -33.34 3.31 11.04
C ASP A 505 -33.70 3.32 12.53
N SER A 506 -32.79 3.81 13.36
CA SER A 506 -32.99 3.89 14.81
C SER A 506 -34.19 4.78 15.14
N MET A 507 -34.31 5.93 14.47
CA MET A 507 -35.42 6.86 14.62
C MET A 507 -36.75 6.23 14.15
N VAL A 508 -36.79 5.57 13.00
CA VAL A 508 -37.98 4.89 12.48
C VAL A 508 -38.42 3.75 13.41
N SER A 509 -37.46 2.97 13.94
CA SER A 509 -37.73 1.92 14.93
C SER A 509 -38.34 2.49 16.21
N TRP A 510 -37.79 3.61 16.70
CA TRP A 510 -38.30 4.32 17.87
C TRP A 510 -39.72 4.86 17.67
N VAL A 511 -40.00 5.45 16.51
CA VAL A 511 -41.35 5.93 16.14
C VAL A 511 -42.34 4.77 16.02
N LYS A 512 -41.94 3.64 15.39
CA LYS A 512 -42.78 2.43 15.32
C LYS A 512 -43.07 1.86 16.71
N TRP A 513 -42.08 1.86 17.60
CA TRP A 513 -42.25 1.42 18.99
C TRP A 513 -43.21 2.34 19.76
N LEU A 514 -43.05 3.66 19.66
CA LEU A 514 -43.97 4.65 20.24
C LEU A 514 -45.41 4.48 19.72
N MET A 515 -45.59 4.25 18.42
CA MET A 515 -46.92 4.00 17.85
C MET A 515 -47.53 2.68 18.34
N ARG A 516 -46.73 1.62 18.53
CA ARG A 516 -47.22 0.36 19.15
C ARG A 516 -47.62 0.57 20.59
N MET A 517 -46.82 1.27 21.39
CA MET A 517 -47.15 1.61 22.78
C MET A 517 -48.46 2.41 22.86
N LYS A 518 -48.62 3.44 22.03
CA LYS A 518 -49.85 4.24 21.99
C LYS A 518 -51.07 3.39 21.60
N LYS A 519 -50.93 2.44 20.66
CA LYS A 519 -52.01 1.50 20.31
C LYS A 519 -52.35 0.54 21.45
N MET A 520 -51.37 0.06 22.23
CA MET A 520 -51.65 -0.81 23.38
C MET A 520 -52.38 -0.05 24.49
N VAL A 521 -51.96 1.18 24.80
CA VAL A 521 -52.62 2.01 25.81
C VAL A 521 -54.07 2.34 25.41
N VAL A 522 -54.33 2.68 24.14
CA VAL A 522 -55.70 2.92 23.64
C VAL A 522 -56.54 1.65 23.69
N LYS A 523 -55.96 0.48 23.41
CA LYS A 523 -56.67 -0.80 23.49
C LYS A 523 -57.04 -1.15 24.93
N GLU A 524 -56.14 -0.91 25.89
CA GLU A 524 -56.42 -1.08 27.32
C GLU A 524 -57.50 -0.09 27.79
N GLN A 525 -57.44 1.19 27.40
CA GLN A 525 -58.50 2.15 27.73
C GLN A 525 -59.87 1.75 27.17
N ASN A 526 -59.93 1.29 25.91
CA ASN A 526 -61.17 0.84 25.30
C ASN A 526 -61.72 -0.45 25.95
N GLN A 527 -60.86 -1.35 26.42
CA GLN A 527 -61.29 -2.53 27.18
C GLN A 527 -61.85 -2.13 28.55
N VAL A 528 -61.22 -1.20 29.25
CA VAL A 528 -61.70 -0.70 30.55
C VAL A 528 -63.04 0.00 30.41
N SER A 529 -63.24 0.84 29.38
CA SER A 529 -64.54 1.46 29.09
C SER A 529 -65.62 0.45 28.72
N ALA A 530 -65.31 -0.58 27.93
CA ALA A 530 -66.28 -1.62 27.59
C ALA A 530 -66.72 -2.45 28.81
N THR A 531 -65.80 -2.76 29.74
CA THR A 531 -66.16 -3.39 31.02
C THR A 531 -66.94 -2.46 31.94
N ALA A 532 -66.69 -1.14 31.89
CA ALA A 532 -67.45 -0.16 32.67
C ALA A 532 -68.89 -0.03 32.16
N ASP A 533 -69.12 0.02 30.84
CA ASP A 533 -70.47 0.04 30.26
C ASP A 533 -71.25 -1.24 30.57
N GLN A 534 -70.61 -2.42 30.51
CA GLN A 534 -71.25 -3.68 30.89
C GLN A 534 -71.63 -3.75 32.37
N SER A 535 -70.92 -3.04 33.25
CA SER A 535 -71.29 -2.96 34.68
C SER A 535 -72.43 -1.99 34.97
N ILE A 536 -72.76 -1.08 34.04
CA ILE A 536 -73.86 -0.10 34.20
C ILE A 536 -75.20 -0.69 33.70
N GLU A 537 -75.21 -1.63 32.76
CA GLU A 537 -76.45 -2.30 32.30
C GLU A 537 -76.96 -3.41 33.25
N VAL A 538 -76.24 -3.73 34.33
CA VAL A 538 -76.59 -4.84 35.27
C VAL A 538 -77.02 -4.33 36.65
N VAL A 539 -77.38 -3.05 36.80
CA VAL A 539 -77.90 -2.48 38.06
C VAL A 539 -79.34 -2.04 37.93
#